data_AF-A0A4C2ESF5-F1
#
_entry.id   AF-A0A4C2ESF5-F1
#
_cell.length_a   1.000
_cell.length_b   1.000
_cell.length_c   1.000
_cell.angle_alpha   90.00
_cell.angle_beta   90.00
_cell.angle_gamma   90.00
#
_symmetry.space_group_name_H-M   'P 1'
#
loop_
_entity.id
_entity.type
_entity.pdbx_description
1 polymer ?
#
loop_
_entity_poly.entity_id
_entity_poly.type
_entity_poly.pdbx_seq_one_letter_code
_entity_poly.pdbx_strand_id
1 'polypeptide(L)'
;MGTIRVREWTKERIEQIRDAESHSSHDSVIKSLLKDRKLAEYADDVVGDAPETITDSRANSADTAFDDLTVLGELSAVDSGVLFLWCPNCGTELAHLTVDTPLGLSVFETECQRCLTHLDRHAIVAIEIGYPLEQKLVDDSLQDDLRDCVVDYWDRTLDTATLGAADDDLNPARIVWQFDQYRREFAWEWPVDVPVVGCTAGATYRNTATDEYLEIIEPVSEHRNAMDSFKIRRYSGDPETGTSETDILDRTAITEHIVNRRLLIEARPDSPSLTESEEPTP
;
A
#
# COMPACT_ATOMS: atom_id res chain seq x y z
N MET A 1 50.44 0.46 -16.58
CA MET A 1 49.23 0.30 -17.39
C MET A 1 48.58 -1.01 -16.95
N GLY A 2 47.60 -0.95 -16.05
CA GLY A 2 47.01 -2.14 -15.43
C GLY A 2 45.84 -2.67 -16.25
N THR A 3 45.95 -3.88 -16.79
CA THR A 3 44.85 -4.56 -17.45
C THR A 3 43.94 -5.20 -16.41
N ILE A 4 42.76 -4.60 -16.20
CA ILE A 4 41.70 -5.14 -15.33
C ILE A 4 41.02 -6.29 -16.09
N ARG A 5 40.99 -7.49 -15.51
CA ARG A 5 40.27 -8.65 -16.10
C ARG A 5 38.81 -8.62 -15.65
N VAL A 6 37.93 -8.25 -16.56
CA VAL A 6 36.47 -8.17 -16.37
C VAL A 6 35.83 -9.55 -16.64
N ARG A 7 35.06 -10.07 -15.68
CA ARG A 7 34.27 -11.32 -15.81
C ARG A 7 33.14 -11.12 -16.84
N GLU A 8 32.70 -12.18 -17.53
CA GLU A 8 31.74 -12.06 -18.65
C GLU A 8 30.41 -11.42 -18.26
N TRP A 9 29.83 -11.76 -17.09
CA TRP A 9 28.60 -11.14 -16.60
C TRP A 9 28.74 -9.61 -16.39
N THR A 10 29.94 -9.14 -16.05
CA THR A 10 30.23 -7.71 -15.88
C THR A 10 30.33 -7.01 -17.24
N LYS A 11 30.65 -7.71 -18.33
CA LYS A 11 30.70 -7.13 -19.68
C LYS A 11 29.31 -6.85 -20.24
N GLU A 12 28.37 -7.77 -20.05
CA GLU A 12 26.96 -7.58 -20.47
C GLU A 12 26.33 -6.39 -19.74
N ARG A 13 26.62 -6.24 -18.44
CA ARG A 13 26.14 -5.10 -17.66
C ARG A 13 26.75 -3.76 -18.12
N ILE A 14 28.03 -3.76 -18.51
CA ILE A 14 28.70 -2.57 -19.06
C ILE A 14 28.14 -2.22 -20.45
N GLU A 15 27.78 -3.21 -21.26
CA GLU A 15 27.12 -2.99 -22.56
C GLU A 15 25.71 -2.42 -22.40
N GLN A 16 24.92 -2.92 -21.44
CA GLN A 16 23.61 -2.36 -21.11
C GLN A 16 23.69 -0.88 -20.69
N ILE A 17 24.64 -0.54 -19.83
CA ILE A 17 24.85 0.86 -19.38
C ILE A 17 25.35 1.73 -20.55
N ARG A 18 26.24 1.21 -21.40
CA ARG A 18 26.72 1.93 -22.59
C ARG A 18 25.56 2.30 -23.51
N ASP A 19 24.68 1.35 -23.79
CA ASP A 19 23.58 1.54 -24.74
C ASP A 19 22.46 2.42 -24.16
N ALA A 20 22.19 2.30 -22.84
CA ALA A 20 21.23 3.15 -22.15
C ALA A 20 21.68 4.62 -22.03
N GLU A 21 22.97 4.84 -21.74
CA GLU A 21 23.53 6.18 -21.53
C GLU A 21 24.28 6.74 -22.75
N SER A 22 24.21 6.04 -23.90
CA SER A 22 24.84 6.43 -25.16
C SER A 22 26.36 6.70 -25.07
N HIS A 23 27.08 5.96 -24.23
CA HIS A 23 28.53 6.11 -24.13
C HIS A 23 29.23 5.59 -25.38
N SER A 24 30.24 6.31 -25.87
CA SER A 24 30.95 5.93 -27.10
C SER A 24 31.87 4.70 -26.95
N SER A 25 32.19 4.28 -25.72
CA SER A 25 33.02 3.10 -25.47
C SER A 25 32.88 2.57 -24.03
N HIS A 26 33.23 1.30 -23.81
CA HIS A 26 33.26 0.69 -22.47
C HIS A 26 34.25 1.37 -21.51
N ASP A 27 35.33 1.94 -22.02
CA ASP A 27 36.31 2.68 -21.22
C ASP A 27 35.70 3.98 -20.66
N SER A 28 34.74 4.59 -21.38
CA SER A 28 33.98 5.75 -20.92
C SER A 28 33.04 5.39 -19.76
N VAL A 29 32.35 4.25 -19.88
CA VAL A 29 31.45 3.74 -18.82
C VAL A 29 32.24 3.43 -17.54
N ILE A 30 33.37 2.71 -17.66
CA ILE A 30 34.20 2.36 -16.51
C ILE A 30 34.77 3.61 -15.83
N LYS A 31 35.16 4.63 -16.61
CA LYS A 31 35.63 5.91 -16.06
C LYS A 31 34.52 6.68 -15.35
N SER A 32 33.29 6.65 -15.84
CA SER A 32 32.14 7.25 -15.15
C SER A 32 31.89 6.56 -13.81
N LEU A 33 31.76 5.23 -13.82
CA LEU A 33 31.52 4.45 -12.59
C LEU A 33 32.64 4.62 -11.55
N LEU A 34 33.90 4.69 -11.99
CA LEU A 34 35.03 4.96 -11.09
C LEU A 34 35.04 6.40 -10.57
N LYS A 35 34.57 7.37 -11.38
CA LYS A 35 34.41 8.76 -10.94
C LYS A 35 33.28 8.88 -9.92
N ASP A 36 32.17 8.20 -10.14
CA ASP A 36 31.02 8.17 -9.24
C ASP A 36 31.38 7.50 -7.91
N ARG A 37 32.13 6.40 -7.97
CA ARG A 37 32.72 5.78 -6.77
C ARG A 37 33.70 6.70 -6.04
N LYS A 38 34.54 7.44 -6.77
CA LYS A 38 35.48 8.39 -6.16
C LYS A 38 34.76 9.58 -5.53
N LEU A 39 33.64 10.02 -6.12
CA LEU A 39 32.78 11.03 -5.53
C LEU A 39 32.09 10.51 -4.25
N ALA A 40 31.69 9.24 -4.21
CA ALA A 40 31.19 8.59 -3.00
C ALA A 40 32.27 8.50 -1.90
N GLU A 41 33.51 8.09 -2.24
CA GLU A 41 34.61 8.03 -1.28
C GLU A 41 35.02 9.43 -0.75
N TYR A 42 34.87 10.50 -1.55
CA TYR A 42 35.07 11.88 -1.07
C TYR A 42 33.89 12.43 -0.27
N ALA A 43 32.69 11.87 -0.41
CA ALA A 43 31.56 12.21 0.45
C ALA A 43 31.75 11.62 1.87
N ASP A 44 32.36 10.43 1.97
CA ASP A 44 32.73 9.81 3.26
C ASP A 44 33.86 10.56 3.98
N ASP A 45 34.83 11.13 3.26
CA ASP A 45 35.98 11.84 3.86
C ASP A 45 35.63 13.23 4.45
N VAL A 46 34.43 13.76 4.19
CA VAL A 46 33.93 15.03 4.74
C VAL A 46 33.19 14.83 6.09
N VAL A 47 32.91 13.59 6.49
CA VAL A 47 32.30 13.22 7.78
C VAL A 47 33.36 12.79 8.80
N GLY A 48 34.55 13.37 8.71
CA GLY A 48 35.58 13.26 9.74
C GLY A 48 35.41 14.35 10.80
N ASP A 49 35.07 13.94 12.03
CA ASP A 49 35.19 14.66 13.32
C ASP A 49 33.89 15.20 13.95
N ALA A 50 33.10 14.31 14.57
CA ALA A 50 32.30 14.63 15.77
C ALA A 50 31.92 13.33 16.53
N PRO A 51 31.91 13.34 17.88
CA PRO A 51 31.92 12.13 18.69
C PRO A 51 30.55 11.44 18.76
N GLU A 52 30.61 10.11 18.79
CA GLU A 52 29.50 9.20 19.10
C GLU A 52 28.71 9.70 20.32
N THR A 53 27.47 10.12 20.09
CA THR A 53 26.46 10.17 21.15
C THR A 53 25.26 9.41 20.63
N ILE A 54 25.24 8.12 20.93
CA ILE A 54 24.06 7.26 20.87
C ILE A 54 22.99 7.95 21.71
N THR A 55 22.00 8.55 21.04
CA THR A 55 20.81 9.07 21.70
C THR A 55 19.62 8.55 20.94
N ASP A 56 19.00 7.51 21.51
CA ASP A 56 17.64 7.08 21.23
C ASP A 56 16.75 8.32 21.04
N SER A 57 16.18 8.47 19.85
CA SER A 57 15.04 9.35 19.63
C SER A 57 14.09 8.64 18.67
N ARG A 58 13.53 7.53 19.17
CA ARG A 58 12.32 6.91 18.61
C ARG A 58 11.19 7.94 18.67
N ALA A 59 10.91 8.53 17.52
CA ALA A 59 9.67 9.25 17.25
C ALA A 59 8.81 8.52 16.19
N ASN A 60 9.03 7.22 15.98
CA ASN A 60 8.05 6.37 15.30
C ASN A 60 7.00 5.97 16.34
N SER A 61 5.85 6.62 16.29
CA SER A 61 4.70 6.29 17.12
C SER A 61 4.14 4.92 16.71
N ALA A 62 4.34 3.94 17.61
CA ALA A 62 3.57 2.71 17.82
C ALA A 62 3.41 1.70 16.65
N ASP A 63 4.02 0.52 16.86
CA ASP A 63 3.69 -0.77 16.23
C ASP A 63 3.49 -0.79 14.70
N THR A 64 4.50 -0.40 13.93
CA THR A 64 4.60 -0.82 12.52
C THR A 64 5.40 -2.12 12.43
N ALA A 65 4.89 -3.10 11.67
CA ALA A 65 5.60 -4.38 11.45
C ALA A 65 6.88 -4.23 10.60
N PHE A 66 7.08 -3.06 10.00
CA PHE A 66 8.18 -2.73 9.10
C PHE A 66 8.78 -1.39 9.54
N ASP A 67 10.05 -1.40 9.95
CA ASP A 67 10.73 -0.18 10.41
C ASP A 67 11.09 0.76 9.24
N ASP A 68 11.25 0.22 8.02
CA ASP A 68 11.77 0.94 6.84
C ASP A 68 10.73 1.13 5.70
N LEU A 69 9.48 0.69 5.89
CA LEU A 69 8.35 0.95 4.98
C LEU A 69 7.32 1.81 5.71
N THR A 70 6.87 2.89 5.08
CA THR A 70 5.97 3.83 5.72
C THR A 70 5.03 4.42 4.68
N VAL A 71 3.73 4.51 4.97
CA VAL A 71 2.81 5.19 4.05
C VAL A 71 3.11 6.70 4.06
N LEU A 72 3.12 7.33 2.88
CA LEU A 72 3.49 8.74 2.74
C LEU A 72 2.64 9.68 3.61
N GLY A 73 1.40 9.30 3.91
CA GLY A 73 0.47 10.04 4.77
C GLY A 73 0.83 10.06 6.26
N GLU A 74 1.67 9.13 6.74
CA GLU A 74 2.17 9.09 8.13
C GLU A 74 3.63 9.56 8.27
N LEU A 75 4.34 9.74 7.14
CA LEU A 75 5.74 10.11 7.15
C LEU A 75 5.94 11.57 7.57
N SER A 76 6.56 11.78 8.74
CA SER A 76 6.84 13.11 9.30
C SER A 76 8.33 13.48 9.30
N ALA A 77 9.20 12.47 9.35
CA ALA A 77 10.66 12.59 9.28
C ALA A 77 11.23 11.39 8.51
N VAL A 78 12.48 11.51 8.04
CA VAL A 78 13.21 10.46 7.32
C VAL A 78 14.59 10.40 7.95
N ASP A 79 15.05 9.22 8.30
CA ASP A 79 16.26 9.04 9.10
C ASP A 79 17.53 9.29 8.26
N SER A 80 17.51 8.84 7.01
CA SER A 80 18.64 8.92 6.09
C SER A 80 18.64 10.15 5.17
N GLY A 81 17.56 10.94 5.19
CA GLY A 81 17.31 12.03 4.25
C GLY A 81 17.06 11.58 2.80
N VAL A 82 16.95 10.28 2.55
CA VAL A 82 16.68 9.69 1.22
C VAL A 82 15.53 8.69 1.34
N LEU A 83 14.55 8.81 0.45
CA LEU A 83 13.43 7.88 0.37
C LEU A 83 13.04 7.58 -1.07
N PHE A 84 12.43 6.42 -1.26
CA PHE A 84 11.91 5.94 -2.53
C PHE A 84 10.39 5.82 -2.43
N LEU A 85 9.66 6.46 -3.34
CA LEU A 85 8.20 6.35 -3.39
C LEU A 85 7.79 5.22 -4.33
N TRP A 86 6.88 4.37 -3.89
CA TRP A 86 6.42 3.19 -4.62
C TRP A 86 4.89 3.16 -4.74
N CYS A 87 4.43 2.69 -5.90
CA CYS A 87 3.04 2.35 -6.12
C CYS A 87 2.76 0.96 -5.54
N PRO A 88 1.85 0.82 -4.56
CA PRO A 88 1.56 -0.48 -4.00
C PRO A 88 0.75 -1.36 -4.97
N ASN A 89 0.01 -0.76 -5.91
CA ASN A 89 -0.85 -1.50 -6.85
C ASN A 89 -0.04 -2.31 -7.87
N CYS A 90 1.01 -1.70 -8.45
CA CYS A 90 1.79 -2.35 -9.52
C CYS A 90 3.26 -2.54 -9.17
N GLY A 91 3.65 -2.32 -7.91
CA GLY A 91 5.03 -2.49 -7.43
C GLY A 91 6.04 -1.68 -8.23
N THR A 92 5.67 -0.51 -8.74
CA THR A 92 6.54 0.32 -9.56
C THR A 92 6.96 1.55 -8.79
N GLU A 93 8.25 1.85 -8.88
CA GLU A 93 8.83 3.05 -8.32
C GLU A 93 8.27 4.31 -9.00
N LEU A 94 7.85 5.27 -8.19
CA LEU A 94 7.27 6.54 -8.62
C LEU A 94 8.31 7.66 -8.64
N ALA A 95 9.15 7.75 -7.60
CA ALA A 95 10.13 8.83 -7.46
C ALA A 95 11.24 8.50 -6.46
N HIS A 96 12.39 9.15 -6.65
CA HIS A 96 13.48 9.25 -5.68
C HIS A 96 13.48 10.65 -5.07
N LEU A 97 13.48 10.75 -3.75
CA LEU A 97 13.50 12.03 -3.06
C LEU A 97 14.68 12.09 -2.09
N THR A 98 15.41 13.19 -2.16
CA THR A 98 16.34 13.63 -1.11
C THR A 98 15.70 14.79 -0.40
N VAL A 99 15.53 14.66 0.92
CA VAL A 99 14.67 15.54 1.70
C VAL A 99 15.39 16.01 2.95
N ASP A 100 15.33 17.33 3.19
CA ASP A 100 15.73 17.93 4.45
C ASP A 100 14.53 17.87 5.41
N THR A 101 14.72 17.34 6.62
CA THR A 101 13.68 17.27 7.64
C THR A 101 13.40 18.67 8.23
N PRO A 102 12.11 19.03 8.51
CA PRO A 102 10.89 18.23 8.39
C PRO A 102 10.31 18.18 6.97
N LEU A 103 9.69 17.06 6.64
CA LEU A 103 9.09 16.82 5.33
C LEU A 103 7.85 17.70 5.08
N GLY A 104 7.99 18.66 4.18
CA GLY A 104 6.88 19.48 3.67
C GLY A 104 6.56 19.17 2.21
N LEU A 105 5.88 18.06 1.93
CA LEU A 105 5.42 17.78 0.56
C LEU A 105 4.20 18.66 0.27
N SER A 106 4.31 19.56 -0.70
CA SER A 106 3.23 20.51 -1.07
C SER A 106 2.42 20.04 -2.28
N VAL A 107 3.09 19.45 -3.28
CA VAL A 107 2.48 18.92 -4.51
C VAL A 107 3.28 17.70 -4.95
N PHE A 108 2.59 16.56 -5.18
CA PHE A 108 3.16 15.34 -5.73
C PHE A 108 2.21 14.83 -6.84
N GLU A 109 2.74 14.09 -7.82
CA GLU A 109 1.92 13.47 -8.86
C GLU A 109 1.00 12.42 -8.23
N THR A 110 -0.31 12.66 -8.31
CA THR A 110 -1.31 11.79 -7.69
C THR A 110 -1.68 10.60 -8.58
N GLU A 111 -0.87 10.22 -9.57
CA GLU A 111 -1.20 9.14 -10.50
C GLU A 111 0.05 8.32 -10.84
N CYS A 112 -0.06 6.99 -10.81
CA CYS A 112 1.03 6.11 -11.22
C CYS A 112 1.16 6.08 -12.75
N GLN A 113 2.34 6.39 -13.28
CA GLN A 113 2.59 6.39 -14.73
C GLN A 113 2.49 5.00 -15.41
N ARG A 114 2.47 3.90 -14.63
CA ARG A 114 2.39 2.53 -15.16
C ARG A 114 0.97 1.96 -15.13
N CYS A 115 0.30 2.02 -13.99
CA CYS A 115 -1.05 1.47 -13.83
C CYS A 115 -2.15 2.54 -13.88
N LEU A 116 -1.80 3.82 -14.00
CA LEU A 116 -2.71 4.97 -14.05
C LEU A 116 -3.61 5.10 -12.82
N THR A 117 -3.27 4.40 -11.73
CA THR A 117 -4.05 4.48 -10.50
C THR A 117 -3.80 5.83 -9.84
N HIS A 118 -4.86 6.47 -9.39
CA HIS A 118 -4.73 7.68 -8.61
C HIS A 118 -4.22 7.33 -7.22
N LEU A 119 -3.04 7.82 -6.87
CA LEU A 119 -2.35 7.58 -5.61
C LEU A 119 -2.20 8.93 -4.91
N ASP A 120 -3.18 9.26 -4.06
CA ASP A 120 -2.98 10.31 -3.08
C ASP A 120 -1.97 9.87 -2.00
N ARG A 121 -1.73 10.73 -1.01
CA ARG A 121 -0.85 10.46 0.14
C ARG A 121 -1.22 9.19 0.93
N HIS A 122 -2.43 8.66 0.81
CA HIS A 122 -2.94 7.57 1.65
C HIS A 122 -2.68 6.15 1.12
N ALA A 123 -2.05 6.04 -0.05
CA ALA A 123 -1.70 4.74 -0.63
C ALA A 123 -0.25 4.69 -1.15
N ILE A 124 0.47 5.80 -1.23
CA ILE A 124 1.88 5.78 -1.63
C ILE A 124 2.71 5.27 -0.47
N VAL A 125 3.61 4.32 -0.73
CA VAL A 125 4.54 3.81 0.27
C VAL A 125 5.92 4.43 0.03
N ALA A 126 6.49 5.00 1.08
CA ALA A 126 7.88 5.40 1.14
C ALA A 126 8.73 4.24 1.68
N ILE A 127 9.84 3.96 1.02
CA ILE A 127 10.85 3.00 1.43
C ILE A 127 12.11 3.78 1.79
N GLU A 128 12.62 3.59 3.01
CA GLU A 128 13.85 4.20 3.50
C GLU A 128 15.09 3.32 3.22
N ILE A 129 16.28 3.92 3.36
CA ILE A 129 17.54 3.19 3.28
C ILE A 129 17.63 2.23 4.48
N GLY A 130 17.52 0.94 4.21
CA GLY A 130 17.53 -0.12 5.23
C GLY A 130 16.70 -1.33 4.79
N TYR A 131 15.63 -1.06 4.04
CA TYR A 131 14.78 -2.10 3.48
C TYR A 131 15.54 -2.94 2.43
N PRO A 132 15.45 -4.29 2.46
CA PRO A 132 16.15 -5.19 1.54
C PRO A 132 15.51 -5.22 0.14
N LEU A 133 15.46 -4.06 -0.52
CA LEU A 133 14.74 -3.84 -1.77
C LEU A 133 15.21 -4.78 -2.88
N GLU A 134 16.52 -4.94 -3.09
CA GLU A 134 17.01 -5.78 -4.19
C GLU A 134 16.65 -7.25 -3.98
N GLN A 135 16.67 -7.72 -2.73
CA GLN A 135 16.25 -9.09 -2.42
C GLN A 135 14.75 -9.25 -2.69
N LYS A 136 13.93 -8.31 -2.23
CA LYS A 136 12.46 -8.36 -2.37
C LYS A 136 11.99 -8.26 -3.82
N LEU A 137 12.74 -7.55 -4.67
CA LEU A 137 12.52 -7.53 -6.12
C LEU A 137 12.90 -8.86 -6.79
N VAL A 138 13.95 -9.53 -6.32
CA VAL A 138 14.36 -10.86 -6.81
C VAL A 138 13.37 -11.95 -6.37
N ASP A 139 12.88 -11.85 -5.14
CA ASP A 139 11.95 -12.79 -4.53
C ASP A 139 10.48 -12.55 -4.97
N ASP A 140 10.22 -11.53 -5.79
CA ASP A 140 8.89 -11.10 -6.28
C ASP A 140 7.88 -10.86 -5.14
N SER A 141 8.36 -10.47 -3.96
CA SER A 141 7.55 -10.29 -2.76
C SER A 141 7.40 -8.82 -2.33
N LEU A 142 7.96 -7.88 -3.11
CA LEU A 142 7.86 -6.46 -2.82
C LEU A 142 6.40 -5.98 -2.81
N GLN A 143 5.60 -6.42 -3.79
CA GLN A 143 4.22 -5.98 -3.92
C GLN A 143 3.36 -6.43 -2.72
N ASP A 144 3.63 -7.62 -2.18
CA ASP A 144 2.96 -8.11 -0.97
C ASP A 144 3.31 -7.23 0.24
N ASP A 145 4.60 -6.92 0.44
CA ASP A 145 5.03 -6.04 1.54
C ASP A 145 4.40 -4.63 1.41
N LEU A 146 4.33 -4.08 0.19
CA LEU A 146 3.69 -2.79 -0.07
C LEU A 146 2.19 -2.82 0.23
N ARG A 147 1.49 -3.89 -0.18
CA ARG A 147 0.07 -4.11 0.14
C ARG A 147 -0.13 -4.17 1.65
N ASP A 148 0.65 -4.98 2.34
CA ASP A 148 0.51 -5.23 3.76
C ASP A 148 0.78 -3.95 4.58
N CYS A 149 1.76 -3.14 4.16
CA CYS A 149 2.01 -1.80 4.71
C CYS A 149 0.81 -0.86 4.55
N VAL A 150 0.16 -0.84 3.38
CA VAL A 150 -1.03 -0.01 3.14
C VAL A 150 -2.24 -0.49 3.94
N VAL A 151 -2.45 -1.81 4.05
CA VAL A 151 -3.53 -2.40 4.85
C VAL A 151 -3.36 -2.06 6.33
N ASP A 152 -2.14 -2.21 6.86
CA ASP A 152 -1.80 -1.86 8.24
C ASP A 152 -2.06 -0.36 8.52
N TYR A 153 -1.60 0.52 7.64
CA TYR A 153 -1.85 1.95 7.75
C TYR A 153 -3.36 2.28 7.75
N TRP A 154 -4.16 1.67 6.88
CA TRP A 154 -5.61 1.89 6.86
C TRP A 154 -6.27 1.41 8.15
N ASP A 155 -5.87 0.24 8.67
CA ASP A 155 -6.40 -0.29 9.93
C ASP A 155 -6.10 0.63 11.12
N ARG A 156 -4.83 1.06 11.27
CA ARG A 156 -4.40 2.00 12.33
C ARG A 156 -5.07 3.37 12.18
N THR A 157 -5.23 3.86 10.95
CA THR A 157 -5.90 5.15 10.68
C THR A 157 -7.36 5.11 11.09
N LEU A 158 -8.09 4.03 10.79
CA LEU A 158 -9.46 3.87 11.23
C LEU A 158 -9.57 3.73 12.74
N ASP A 159 -8.66 3.00 13.39
CA ASP A 159 -8.63 2.91 14.86
C ASP A 159 -8.51 4.29 15.50
N THR A 160 -7.57 5.09 15.02
CA THR A 160 -7.34 6.45 15.50
C THR A 160 -8.56 7.34 15.29
N ALA A 161 -9.22 7.21 14.13
CA ALA A 161 -10.45 7.95 13.84
C ALA A 161 -11.61 7.62 14.79
N THR A 162 -11.69 6.38 15.31
CA THR A 162 -12.72 6.02 16.33
C THR A 162 -12.47 6.65 17.69
N LEU A 163 -11.20 6.83 18.06
CA LEU A 163 -10.80 7.38 19.36
C LEU A 163 -11.04 8.89 19.47
N GLY A 164 -11.50 9.54 18.39
CA GLY A 164 -11.78 10.97 18.36
C GLY A 164 -10.53 11.82 18.59
N ALA A 165 -9.35 11.28 18.27
CA ALA A 165 -8.09 12.01 18.32
C ALA A 165 -8.18 13.14 17.28
N ALA A 166 -8.27 14.35 17.82
CA ALA A 166 -8.62 15.57 17.11
C ALA A 166 -7.55 15.95 16.07
N ASP A 167 -7.84 15.67 14.81
CA ASP A 167 -7.45 16.54 13.72
C ASP A 167 -8.74 16.93 12.97
N ASP A 168 -9.15 18.19 13.05
CA ASP A 168 -10.42 18.70 12.48
C ASP A 168 -10.49 18.51 10.95
N ASP A 169 -9.37 18.18 10.30
CA ASP A 169 -9.25 17.95 8.86
C ASP A 169 -9.55 16.49 8.42
N LEU A 170 -9.60 15.53 9.35
CA LEU A 170 -9.81 14.11 9.04
C LEU A 170 -11.28 13.70 9.22
N ASN A 171 -12.11 13.97 8.20
CA ASN A 171 -13.49 13.47 8.15
C ASN A 171 -13.50 11.93 7.95
N PRO A 172 -13.96 11.12 8.93
CA PRO A 172 -13.93 9.66 8.84
C PRO A 172 -14.70 9.11 7.63
N ALA A 173 -15.81 9.75 7.25
CA ALA A 173 -16.58 9.33 6.08
C ALA A 173 -15.82 9.52 4.77
N ARG A 174 -14.97 10.56 4.69
CA ARG A 174 -14.12 10.80 3.53
C ARG A 174 -12.99 9.76 3.45
N ILE A 175 -12.37 9.44 4.58
CA ILE A 175 -11.32 8.42 4.67
C ILE A 175 -11.86 7.05 4.25
N VAL A 176 -13.00 6.65 4.81
CA VAL A 176 -13.66 5.38 4.44
C VAL A 176 -13.99 5.31 2.96
N TRP A 177 -14.60 6.37 2.41
CA TRP A 177 -14.87 6.43 0.97
C TRP A 177 -13.59 6.28 0.14
N GLN A 178 -12.52 6.97 0.53
CA GLN A 178 -11.24 6.93 -0.16
C GLN A 178 -10.60 5.52 -0.13
N PHE A 179 -10.58 4.86 1.03
CA PHE A 179 -10.07 3.50 1.15
C PHE A 179 -10.92 2.51 0.35
N ASP A 180 -12.26 2.66 0.31
CA ASP A 180 -13.11 1.82 -0.55
C ASP A 180 -12.82 2.05 -2.04
N GLN A 181 -12.50 3.27 -2.48
CA GLN A 181 -12.08 3.51 -3.87
C GLN A 181 -10.79 2.76 -4.20
N TYR A 182 -9.75 2.89 -3.37
CA TYR A 182 -8.50 2.18 -3.59
C TYR A 182 -8.68 0.66 -3.58
N ARG A 183 -9.48 0.14 -2.65
CA ARG A 183 -9.80 -1.28 -2.62
C ARG A 183 -10.46 -1.75 -3.92
N ARG A 184 -11.39 -0.97 -4.48
CA ARG A 184 -12.02 -1.28 -5.79
C ARG A 184 -11.02 -1.19 -6.95
N GLU A 185 -10.14 -0.19 -6.94
CA GLU A 185 -9.16 0.05 -8.01
C GLU A 185 -8.00 -0.93 -8.01
N PHE A 186 -7.50 -1.29 -6.83
CA PHE A 186 -6.37 -2.23 -6.66
C PHE A 186 -6.79 -3.68 -6.86
N ALA A 187 -8.07 -4.00 -6.65
CA ALA A 187 -8.61 -5.35 -6.73
C ALA A 187 -7.85 -6.37 -5.86
N TRP A 188 -7.29 -5.91 -4.73
CA TRP A 188 -6.62 -6.77 -3.76
C TRP A 188 -7.63 -7.66 -3.03
N GLU A 189 -7.19 -8.88 -2.73
CA GLU A 189 -7.87 -9.71 -1.74
C GLU A 189 -7.65 -9.10 -0.37
N TRP A 190 -8.74 -8.74 0.30
CA TRP A 190 -8.67 -8.14 1.62
C TRP A 190 -8.48 -9.22 2.69
N PRO A 191 -7.58 -9.04 3.68
CA PRO A 191 -7.35 -10.03 4.73
C PRO A 191 -8.60 -10.29 5.57
N VAL A 192 -8.82 -11.55 5.96
CA VAL A 192 -10.03 -11.99 6.68
C VAL A 192 -10.01 -11.64 8.17
N ASP A 193 -8.81 -11.42 8.70
CA ASP A 193 -8.51 -11.07 10.09
C ASP A 193 -8.43 -9.56 10.33
N VAL A 194 -8.51 -8.75 9.28
CA VAL A 194 -8.47 -7.28 9.36
C VAL A 194 -9.86 -6.69 9.08
N PRO A 195 -10.35 -5.74 9.93
CA PRO A 195 -11.59 -5.00 9.66
C PRO A 195 -11.64 -4.43 8.26
N VAL A 196 -12.80 -4.55 7.62
CA VAL A 196 -12.95 -4.14 6.22
C VAL A 196 -13.09 -2.64 6.09
N VAL A 197 -12.47 -2.09 5.05
CA VAL A 197 -12.57 -0.65 4.70
C VAL A 197 -13.67 -0.35 3.68
N GLY A 198 -14.40 -1.38 3.24
CA GLY A 198 -15.40 -1.28 2.17
C GLY A 198 -16.21 -2.56 1.99
N CYS A 199 -17.20 -2.51 1.09
CA CYS A 199 -18.10 -3.64 0.83
C CYS A 199 -18.11 -4.04 -0.65
N THR A 200 -18.23 -5.34 -0.90
CA THR A 200 -18.29 -5.93 -2.24
C THR A 200 -19.57 -6.75 -2.38
N ALA A 201 -20.27 -6.59 -3.51
CA ALA A 201 -21.41 -7.42 -3.84
C ALA A 201 -21.00 -8.91 -3.91
N GLY A 202 -21.82 -9.78 -3.35
CA GLY A 202 -21.57 -11.22 -3.22
C GLY A 202 -20.73 -11.61 -1.99
N ALA A 203 -20.10 -10.68 -1.28
CA ALA A 203 -19.35 -10.98 -0.07
C ALA A 203 -20.27 -11.03 1.16
N THR A 204 -19.90 -11.88 2.12
CA THR A 204 -20.57 -11.98 3.42
C THR A 204 -19.63 -11.44 4.50
N TYR A 205 -20.18 -10.59 5.36
CA TYR A 205 -19.45 -9.93 6.43
C TYR A 205 -20.05 -10.34 7.77
N ARG A 206 -19.19 -10.58 8.75
CA ARG A 206 -19.60 -10.81 10.13
C ARG A 206 -19.49 -9.51 10.93
N ASN A 207 -20.58 -9.13 11.58
CA ASN A 207 -20.60 -8.01 12.51
C ASN A 207 -20.05 -8.46 13.87
N THR A 208 -18.88 -7.99 14.25
CA THR A 208 -18.20 -8.38 15.51
C THR A 208 -18.92 -7.88 16.76
N ALA A 209 -19.75 -6.84 16.65
CA ALA A 209 -20.47 -6.27 17.79
C ALA A 209 -21.80 -7.00 18.08
N THR A 210 -22.50 -7.46 17.05
CA THR A 210 -23.81 -8.12 17.17
C THR A 210 -23.78 -9.62 16.89
N ASP A 211 -22.67 -10.12 16.34
CA ASP A 211 -22.50 -11.49 15.83
C ASP A 211 -23.49 -11.86 14.69
N GLU A 212 -24.01 -10.85 14.00
CA GLU A 212 -24.89 -11.00 12.84
C GLU A 212 -24.07 -11.10 11.55
N TYR A 213 -24.62 -11.77 10.54
CA TYR A 213 -23.99 -11.86 9.22
C TYR A 213 -24.75 -10.99 8.22
N LEU A 214 -23.99 -10.25 7.41
CA LEU A 214 -24.49 -9.36 6.38
C LEU A 214 -23.94 -9.82 5.03
N GLU A 215 -24.79 -10.39 4.20
CA GLU A 215 -24.46 -10.69 2.80
C GLU A 215 -24.85 -9.48 1.94
N ILE A 216 -23.87 -8.89 1.25
CA ILE A 216 -24.09 -7.76 0.35
C ILE A 216 -24.60 -8.31 -0.98
N ILE A 217 -25.82 -7.94 -1.37
CA ILE A 217 -26.42 -8.41 -2.63
C ILE A 217 -25.98 -7.52 -3.79
N GLU A 218 -26.29 -6.23 -3.69
CA GLU A 218 -26.03 -5.25 -4.75
C GLU A 218 -25.99 -3.83 -4.19
N PRO A 219 -25.22 -2.91 -4.80
CA PRO A 219 -25.33 -1.48 -4.51
C PRO A 219 -26.68 -0.94 -5.00
N VAL A 220 -27.30 -0.08 -4.19
CA VAL A 220 -28.61 0.56 -4.45
C VAL A 220 -28.42 2.03 -4.86
N SER A 221 -27.25 2.60 -4.60
CA SER A 221 -26.86 3.93 -5.02
C SER A 221 -25.52 3.88 -5.73
N GLU A 222 -25.26 4.87 -6.57
CA GLU A 222 -23.93 5.15 -7.12
C GLU A 222 -23.54 6.57 -6.73
N HIS A 223 -22.72 6.70 -5.69
CA HIS A 223 -22.19 7.97 -5.24
C HIS A 223 -20.73 8.13 -5.68
N ARG A 224 -20.42 9.27 -6.30
CA ARG A 224 -19.05 9.55 -6.75
C ARG A 224 -18.09 9.87 -5.59
N ASN A 225 -18.59 10.49 -4.53
CA ASN A 225 -17.78 11.06 -3.45
C ASN A 225 -18.25 10.60 -2.05
N ALA A 226 -18.94 9.46 -1.96
CA ALA A 226 -19.43 8.90 -0.72
C ALA A 226 -19.61 7.39 -0.85
N MET A 227 -19.72 6.69 0.28
CA MET A 227 -20.09 5.27 0.29
C MET A 227 -21.45 5.04 -0.34
N ASP A 228 -21.57 3.93 -1.07
CA ASP A 228 -22.83 3.47 -1.60
C ASP A 228 -23.72 2.89 -0.48
N SER A 229 -25.04 2.90 -0.70
CA SER A 229 -25.99 2.12 0.10
C SER A 229 -26.15 0.76 -0.53
N PHE A 230 -26.33 -0.27 0.27
CA PHE A 230 -26.34 -1.66 -0.19
C PHE A 230 -27.65 -2.34 0.18
N LYS A 231 -28.15 -3.15 -0.75
CA LYS A 231 -29.17 -4.13 -0.43
C LYS A 231 -28.47 -5.32 0.19
N ILE A 232 -28.92 -5.71 1.37
CA ILE A 232 -28.27 -6.75 2.15
C ILE A 232 -29.26 -7.84 2.50
N ARG A 233 -28.73 -9.03 2.74
CA ARG A 233 -29.43 -10.09 3.46
C ARG A 233 -28.78 -10.24 4.84
N ARG A 234 -29.55 -9.97 5.89
CA ARG A 234 -29.12 -10.06 7.28
C ARG A 234 -29.52 -11.43 7.83
N TYR A 235 -28.59 -12.08 8.52
CA TYR A 235 -28.81 -13.34 9.21
C TYR A 235 -28.58 -13.16 10.72
N SER A 236 -29.57 -13.54 11.52
CA SER A 236 -29.44 -13.62 12.97
C SER A 236 -28.79 -14.96 13.33
N GLY A 237 -27.45 -15.01 13.31
CA GLY A 237 -26.67 -16.23 13.49
C GLY A 237 -26.14 -16.81 12.16
N ASP A 238 -25.68 -18.05 12.20
CA ASP A 238 -25.01 -18.71 11.06
C ASP A 238 -25.85 -18.61 9.78
N PRO A 239 -25.31 -18.07 8.67
CA PRO A 239 -26.06 -17.87 7.44
C PRO A 239 -26.54 -19.17 6.77
N GLU A 240 -26.05 -20.36 7.16
CA GLU A 240 -26.57 -21.65 6.67
C GLU A 240 -27.86 -22.11 7.37
N THR A 241 -28.05 -21.72 8.63
CA THR A 241 -29.16 -22.24 9.47
C THR A 241 -30.07 -21.14 10.01
N GLY A 242 -29.62 -19.90 9.92
CA GLY A 242 -30.29 -18.71 10.42
C GLY A 242 -31.48 -18.28 9.57
N THR A 243 -32.37 -17.52 10.19
CA THR A 243 -33.46 -16.87 9.45
C THR A 243 -32.89 -15.61 8.79
N SER A 244 -33.14 -15.46 7.48
CA SER A 244 -32.64 -14.32 6.72
C SER A 244 -33.73 -13.26 6.50
N GLU A 245 -33.39 -11.99 6.69
CA GLU A 245 -34.23 -10.85 6.30
C GLU A 245 -33.50 -10.00 5.25
N THR A 246 -34.24 -9.46 4.28
CA THR A 246 -33.67 -8.52 3.31
C THR A 246 -33.91 -7.11 3.78
N ASP A 247 -32.84 -6.31 3.83
CA ASP A 247 -32.86 -4.93 4.32
C ASP A 247 -32.01 -4.03 3.41
N ILE A 248 -32.12 -2.71 3.59
CA ILE A 248 -31.25 -1.72 2.95
C ILE A 248 -30.31 -1.17 4.01
N LEU A 249 -29.02 -1.43 3.83
CA LEU A 249 -27.97 -0.80 4.62
C LEU A 249 -27.63 0.54 3.98
N ASP A 250 -28.10 1.62 4.60
CA ASP A 250 -27.82 2.96 4.10
C ASP A 250 -26.35 3.36 4.29
N ARG A 251 -25.94 4.40 3.55
CA ARG A 251 -24.56 4.92 3.56
C ARG A 251 -24.05 5.31 4.95
N THR A 252 -24.93 5.79 5.83
CA THR A 252 -24.56 6.27 7.16
C THR A 252 -24.27 5.06 8.04
N ALA A 253 -25.14 4.06 7.99
CA ALA A 253 -24.99 2.81 8.70
C ALA A 253 -23.73 2.06 8.25
N ILE A 254 -23.47 1.92 6.94
CA ILE A 254 -22.26 1.24 6.46
C ILE A 254 -20.98 1.99 6.86
N THR A 255 -20.98 3.33 6.77
CA THR A 255 -19.84 4.14 7.20
C THR A 255 -19.62 3.96 8.71
N GLU A 256 -20.68 3.97 9.51
CA GLU A 256 -20.57 3.72 10.95
C GLU A 256 -19.99 2.33 11.24
N HIS A 257 -20.44 1.30 10.54
CA HIS A 257 -19.91 -0.05 10.71
C HIS A 257 -18.41 -0.15 10.40
N ILE A 258 -17.96 0.47 9.31
CA ILE A 258 -16.55 0.47 8.88
C ILE A 258 -15.70 1.30 9.85
N VAL A 259 -16.12 2.54 10.14
CA VAL A 259 -15.40 3.42 11.08
C VAL A 259 -15.23 2.71 12.42
N ASN A 260 -16.29 2.13 12.97
CA ASN A 260 -16.22 1.42 14.25
C ASN A 260 -15.61 0.01 14.16
N ARG A 261 -14.96 -0.36 13.04
CA ARG A 261 -14.25 -1.64 12.85
C ARG A 261 -15.13 -2.87 13.13
N ARG A 262 -16.42 -2.79 12.81
CA ARG A 262 -17.42 -3.81 13.18
C ARG A 262 -17.52 -4.94 12.17
N LEU A 263 -16.93 -4.85 10.98
CA LEU A 263 -17.14 -5.80 9.90
C LEU A 263 -15.86 -6.54 9.55
N LEU A 264 -15.91 -7.87 9.57
CA LEU A 264 -14.85 -8.76 9.08
C LEU A 264 -15.38 -9.58 7.90
N ILE A 265 -14.49 -9.98 6.98
CA ILE A 265 -14.85 -10.89 5.90
C ILE A 265 -15.07 -12.28 6.48
N GLU A 266 -16.24 -12.86 6.22
CA GLU A 266 -16.47 -14.26 6.52
C GLU A 266 -15.88 -15.10 5.37
N ALA A 267 -14.77 -15.80 5.65
CA ALA A 267 -14.15 -16.72 4.71
C ALA A 267 -15.05 -17.93 4.50
N ARG A 268 -15.99 -17.85 3.56
CA ARG A 268 -16.75 -19.02 3.12
C ARG A 268 -15.84 -19.91 2.26
N PRO A 269 -15.68 -21.20 2.60
CA PRO A 269 -15.18 -22.16 1.63
C PRO A 269 -16.25 -22.33 0.55
N ASP A 270 -15.97 -21.80 -0.64
CA ASP A 270 -16.66 -22.07 -1.91
C ASP A 270 -18.19 -21.88 -1.96
N SER A 271 -18.63 -20.72 -2.48
CA SER A 271 -19.89 -20.71 -3.25
C SER A 271 -19.60 -21.41 -4.58
N PRO A 272 -20.23 -22.56 -4.89
CA PRO A 272 -20.03 -23.20 -6.18
C PRO A 272 -20.52 -22.26 -7.26
N SER A 273 -19.60 -21.94 -8.18
CA SER A 273 -19.90 -21.28 -9.44
C SER A 273 -21.12 -21.96 -10.07
N LEU A 274 -22.12 -21.16 -10.43
CA LEU A 274 -23.32 -21.61 -11.13
C LEU A 274 -22.91 -22.52 -12.29
N THR A 275 -23.16 -23.82 -12.13
CA THR A 275 -22.99 -24.83 -13.18
C THR A 275 -23.79 -24.36 -14.40
N GLU A 276 -23.10 -24.13 -15.51
CA GLU A 276 -23.72 -23.88 -16.80
C GLU A 276 -24.75 -24.99 -17.08
N SER A 277 -25.99 -24.58 -17.25
CA SER A 277 -27.10 -25.43 -17.64
C SER A 277 -26.76 -26.19 -18.93
N GLU A 278 -26.66 -27.51 -18.85
CA GLU A 278 -26.72 -28.37 -20.03
C GLU A 278 -28.07 -28.16 -20.73
N GLU A 279 -28.05 -27.59 -21.93
CA GLU A 279 -29.17 -27.66 -22.86
C GLU A 279 -29.31 -29.10 -23.39
N PRO A 280 -30.50 -29.74 -23.28
CA PRO A 280 -30.76 -30.97 -23.98
C PRO A 280 -31.10 -30.63 -25.44
N THR A 281 -30.23 -31.04 -26.37
CA THR A 281 -30.54 -30.93 -27.81
C THR A 281 -31.48 -32.07 -28.22
N PRO A 282 -32.57 -31.80 -28.97
CA PRO A 282 -33.55 -32.80 -29.43
C PRO A 282 -33.04 -33.74 -30.52
#